data_AF-A0A7K3YB30-F1
#
_entry.id   AF-A0A7K3YB30-F1
#
_cell.length_a   1.000
_cell.length_b   1.000
_cell.length_c   1.000
_cell.angle_alpha   90.00
_cell.angle_beta   90.00
_cell.angle_gamma   90.00
#
_symmetry.space_group_name_H-M   'P 1'
#
loop_
_entity.id
_entity.type
_entity.pdbx_description
1 polymer ?
#
loop_
_entity_poly.entity_id
_entity_poly.type
_entity_poly.pdbx_seq_one_letter_code
_entity_poly.pdbx_strand_id
1 'polypeptide(L)'
;ESARRDIADYEVTNPDAGTVFVTYGPPSRTVEQVMRDNPDGSIGHLRLRVVWPFPEFALREFPDAEVFLMPELNMGQMAREVQRHVDQPVIPISKIGGELHTPAELVRVLEAYR
;
A
#
# COMPACT_ATOMS: atom_id res chain seq x y z
N GLU A 1 21.95 8.35 7.22
CA GLU A 1 21.15 8.66 6.00
C GLU A 1 21.65 7.94 4.74
N SER A 2 22.97 7.77 4.57
CA SER A 2 23.61 7.20 3.36
C SER A 2 23.16 5.80 2.89
N ALA A 3 22.67 4.90 3.76
CA ALA A 3 22.36 3.52 3.35
C ALA A 3 20.87 3.26 3.05
N ARG A 4 19.97 4.24 3.19
CA ARG A 4 18.52 4.01 3.00
C ARG A 4 18.19 3.47 1.60
N ARG A 5 18.81 4.06 0.57
CA ARG A 5 18.62 3.63 -0.83
C ARG A 5 19.23 2.27 -1.10
N ASP A 6 20.36 1.96 -0.47
CA ASP A 6 21.05 0.69 -0.66
C ASP A 6 20.31 -0.49 0.01
N ILE A 7 19.50 -0.21 1.04
CA ILE A 7 18.73 -1.22 1.79
C ILE A 7 17.29 -1.35 1.28
N ALA A 8 16.77 -0.32 0.61
CA ALA A 8 15.39 -0.30 0.16
C ALA A 8 15.10 -1.45 -0.81
N ASP A 9 14.07 -2.23 -0.49
CA ASP A 9 13.55 -3.29 -1.35
C ASP A 9 12.02 -3.19 -1.35
N TYR A 10 11.48 -2.88 -2.52
CA TYR A 10 10.05 -2.71 -2.76
C TYR A 10 9.72 -3.04 -4.21
N GLU A 11 8.45 -3.34 -4.46
CA GLU A 11 7.91 -3.57 -5.81
C GLU A 11 6.80 -2.57 -6.10
N VAL A 12 6.72 -2.13 -7.36
CA VAL A 12 5.72 -1.19 -7.86
C VAL A 12 4.96 -1.85 -8.99
N THR A 13 3.63 -1.78 -8.92
CA THR A 13 2.73 -2.20 -10.00
C THR A 13 1.74 -1.07 -10.29
N ASN A 14 1.48 -0.79 -11.57
CA ASN A 14 0.58 0.27 -12.05
C ASN A 14 0.87 1.64 -11.40
N PRO A 15 2.03 2.27 -11.71
CA PRO A 15 2.43 3.55 -11.11
C PRO A 15 1.48 4.71 -11.44
N ASP A 16 0.80 4.66 -12.58
CA ASP A 16 -0.11 5.71 -13.07
C ASP A 16 -1.53 5.64 -12.45
N ALA A 17 -1.74 4.79 -11.43
CA ALA A 17 -3.05 4.59 -10.81
C ALA A 17 -3.33 5.61 -9.70
N GLY A 18 -4.55 6.16 -9.69
CA GLY A 18 -4.99 7.12 -8.68
C GLY A 18 -5.26 6.51 -7.29
N THR A 19 -5.68 5.25 -7.22
CA THR A 19 -5.85 4.53 -5.95
C THR A 19 -4.74 3.53 -5.76
N VAL A 20 -3.94 3.69 -4.70
CA VAL A 20 -2.72 2.90 -4.47
C VAL A 20 -2.80 2.12 -3.16
N PHE A 21 -2.61 0.81 -3.22
CA PHE A 21 -2.35 0.01 -2.02
C PHE A 21 -0.89 0.13 -1.60
N VAL A 22 -0.63 0.38 -0.33
CA VAL A 22 0.70 0.25 0.27
C VAL A 22 0.67 -0.92 1.26
N THR A 23 1.45 -1.97 0.98
CA THR A 23 1.43 -3.19 1.78
C THR A 23 2.82 -3.63 2.22
N TYR A 24 2.84 -4.39 3.30
CA TYR A 24 4.01 -5.14 3.76
C TYR A 24 3.52 -6.43 4.42
N GLY A 25 4.33 -7.49 4.34
CA GLY A 25 3.96 -8.78 4.94
C GLY A 25 2.70 -9.42 4.31
N PRO A 26 1.85 -10.11 5.10
CA PRO A 26 0.76 -10.94 4.59
C PRO A 26 -0.29 -10.24 3.70
N PRO A 27 -0.75 -9.01 4.00
CA PRO A 27 -1.74 -8.30 3.17
C PRO A 27 -1.34 -8.14 1.70
N SER A 28 -0.04 -8.15 1.40
CA SER A 28 0.47 -8.04 0.02
C SER A 28 -0.12 -9.10 -0.90
N ARG A 29 -0.26 -10.35 -0.43
CA ARG A 29 -0.80 -11.45 -1.24
C ARG A 29 -2.27 -11.26 -1.57
N THR A 30 -3.04 -10.71 -0.62
CA THR A 30 -4.46 -10.42 -0.83
C THR A 30 -4.62 -9.29 -1.85
N VAL A 31 -3.81 -8.23 -1.78
CA VAL A 31 -3.82 -7.15 -2.77
C VAL A 31 -3.42 -7.66 -4.16
N GLU A 32 -2.37 -8.48 -4.26
CA GLU A 32 -1.99 -9.11 -5.53
C GLU A 32 -3.14 -9.92 -6.13
N GLN A 33 -3.91 -10.63 -5.31
CA GLN A 33 -5.11 -11.33 -5.78
C GLN A 33 -6.18 -10.35 -6.29
N VAL A 34 -6.49 -9.29 -5.54
CA VAL A 34 -7.45 -8.25 -5.96
C VAL A 34 -7.06 -7.67 -7.31
N MET A 35 -5.78 -7.38 -7.54
CA MET A 35 -5.30 -6.86 -8.82
C MET A 35 -5.40 -7.88 -9.95
N ARG A 36 -5.13 -9.17 -9.69
CA ARG A 36 -5.33 -10.23 -10.69
C ARG A 36 -6.79 -10.36 -11.09
N ASP A 37 -7.70 -10.19 -10.13
CA ASP A 37 -9.14 -10.23 -10.35
C ASP A 37 -9.67 -8.95 -11.03
N ASN A 38 -8.88 -7.85 -11.04
CA ASN A 38 -9.21 -6.55 -11.64
C ASN A 38 -8.05 -6.03 -12.54
N PRO A 39 -7.83 -6.62 -13.72
CA PRO A 39 -6.65 -6.35 -14.54
C PRO A 39 -6.73 -5.05 -15.38
N ASP A 40 -7.59 -4.11 -15.02
CA ASP A 40 -7.83 -2.87 -15.77
C ASP A 40 -6.74 -1.80 -15.60
N GLY A 41 -5.78 -2.04 -14.70
CA GLY A 41 -4.68 -1.12 -14.42
C GLY A 41 -5.05 0.03 -13.49
N SER A 42 -6.29 0.10 -13.00
CA SER A 42 -6.76 1.24 -12.19
C SER A 42 -6.29 1.20 -10.73
N ILE A 43 -5.65 0.10 -10.31
CA ILE A 43 -5.22 -0.13 -8.94
C ILE A 43 -3.69 -0.15 -8.92
N GLY A 44 -3.10 0.78 -8.19
CA GLY A 44 -1.66 0.83 -7.92
C GLY A 44 -1.30 -0.03 -6.73
N HIS A 45 -0.08 -0.58 -6.71
CA HIS A 45 0.41 -1.36 -5.58
C HIS A 45 1.89 -1.12 -5.32
N LEU A 46 2.16 -0.54 -4.15
CA LEU A 46 3.48 -0.45 -3.54
C LEU A 46 3.64 -1.56 -2.50
N ARG A 47 4.46 -2.55 -2.80
CA ARG A 47 4.78 -3.63 -1.86
C ARG A 47 6.15 -3.39 -1.23
N LEU A 48 6.17 -3.06 0.05
CA LEU A 48 7.40 -2.95 0.84
C LEU A 48 7.87 -4.35 1.27
N ARG A 49 9.04 -4.78 0.78
CA ARG A 49 9.70 -6.01 1.26
C ARG A 49 10.57 -5.72 2.47
N VAL A 50 11.19 -4.55 2.50
CA VAL A 50 11.87 -3.99 3.66
C VAL A 50 11.12 -2.74 4.12
N VAL A 51 10.62 -2.77 5.36
CA VAL A 51 9.83 -1.66 5.94
C VAL A 51 10.67 -0.61 6.65
N TRP A 52 11.88 -0.97 7.09
CA TRP A 52 12.79 -0.06 7.78
C TRP A 52 14.27 -0.26 7.37
N PRO A 53 15.05 0.81 7.13
CA PRO A 53 14.64 2.21 7.11
C PRO A 53 13.55 2.49 6.08
N PHE A 54 12.54 3.28 6.46
CA PHE A 54 11.38 3.50 5.60
C PHE A 54 11.81 4.16 4.29
N PRO A 55 11.43 3.62 3.12
CA PRO A 55 11.82 4.16 1.82
C PRO A 55 10.80 5.20 1.34
N GLU A 56 10.79 6.39 1.94
CA GLU A 56 9.81 7.44 1.64
C GLU A 56 9.77 7.85 0.16
N PHE A 57 10.90 7.72 -0.53
CA PHE A 57 11.01 8.04 -1.95
C PHE A 57 10.21 7.07 -2.84
N ALA A 58 9.91 5.85 -2.38
CA ALA A 58 9.11 4.89 -3.13
C ALA A 58 7.64 5.35 -3.31
N LEU A 59 7.16 6.24 -2.43
CA LEU A 59 5.82 6.83 -2.56
C LEU A 59 5.71 7.73 -3.80
N ARG A 60 6.83 8.29 -4.27
CA ARG A 60 6.88 9.15 -5.47
C ARG A 60 6.82 8.40 -6.78
N GLU A 61 6.89 7.07 -6.74
CA GLU A 61 6.67 6.23 -7.92
C GLU A 61 5.21 6.26 -8.40
N PHE A 62 4.29 6.84 -7.60
CA PHE A 62 2.88 7.02 -7.92
C PHE A 62 2.54 8.52 -8.05
N PRO A 63 2.87 9.16 -9.18
CA PRO A 63 2.68 10.60 -9.35
C PRO A 63 1.19 11.01 -9.36
N ASP A 64 0.31 10.10 -9.81
CA ASP A 64 -1.12 10.34 -9.96
C ASP A 64 -1.94 9.88 -8.74
N ALA A 65 -1.27 9.43 -7.66
CA ALA A 65 -1.97 8.96 -6.48
C ALA A 65 -2.85 10.05 -5.87
N GLU A 66 -4.14 9.72 -5.72
CA GLU A 66 -5.16 10.51 -5.04
C GLU A 66 -5.42 9.99 -3.63
N VAL A 67 -5.22 8.69 -3.40
CA VAL A 67 -5.44 8.03 -2.10
C VAL A 67 -4.52 6.82 -1.91
N PHE A 68 -4.01 6.64 -0.69
CA PHE A 68 -3.27 5.46 -0.29
C PHE A 68 -4.09 4.59 0.66
N LEU A 69 -4.30 3.33 0.28
CA LEU A 69 -5.00 2.33 1.10
C LEU A 69 -3.98 1.42 1.78
N MET A 70 -4.05 1.29 3.11
CA MET A 70 -3.06 0.55 3.89
C MET A 70 -3.67 -0.60 4.69
N PRO A 71 -3.82 -1.78 4.08
CA PRO A 71 -4.17 -2.98 4.83
C PRO A 71 -2.97 -3.47 5.64
N GLU A 72 -3.14 -3.49 6.96
CA GLU A 72 -2.10 -3.93 7.89
C GLU A 72 -2.66 -4.69 9.08
N LEU A 73 -1.82 -5.55 9.66
CA LEU A 73 -2.18 -6.41 10.79
C LEU A 73 -1.79 -5.79 12.14
N ASN A 74 -1.82 -4.45 12.22
CA ASN A 74 -1.56 -3.68 13.41
C ASN A 74 -2.38 -2.37 13.42
N MET A 75 -2.12 -1.50 14.40
CA MET A 75 -2.91 -0.30 14.68
C MET A 75 -2.33 0.99 14.07
N GLY A 76 -2.09 1.05 12.76
CA GLY A 76 -1.71 2.32 12.11
C GLY A 76 -0.21 2.59 12.05
N GLN A 77 0.65 1.60 12.32
CA GLN A 77 2.08 1.90 12.55
C GLN A 77 2.75 2.42 11.28
N MET A 78 2.58 1.70 10.16
CA MET A 78 3.13 2.14 8.88
C MET A 78 2.25 3.17 8.21
N ALA A 79 0.93 3.11 8.43
CA ALA A 79 0.00 4.14 7.92
C ALA A 79 0.39 5.55 8.37
N ARG A 80 0.73 5.70 9.66
CA ARG A 80 1.21 6.99 10.20
C ARG A 80 2.56 7.42 9.61
N GLU A 81 3.42 6.47 9.23
CA GLU A 81 4.69 6.80 8.60
C GLU A 81 4.45 7.30 7.17
N VAL A 82 3.63 6.60 6.38
CA VAL A 82 3.24 7.05 5.03
C VAL A 82 2.61 8.45 5.10
N GLN A 83 1.70 8.69 6.04
CA GLN A 83 1.06 10.00 6.27
C GLN A 83 2.03 11.16 6.50
N ARG A 84 3.28 10.91 6.96
CA ARG A 84 4.28 11.97 7.16
C ARG A 84 4.95 12.41 5.87
N HIS A 85 4.85 11.60 4.81
CA HIS A 85 5.61 11.77 3.57
C HIS A 85 4.72 12.02 2.34
N VAL A 86 3.39 12.07 2.52
CA VAL A 86 2.40 12.34 1.46
C VAL A 86 1.36 13.34 1.94
N ASP A 87 0.82 14.11 1.01
CA ASP A 87 -0.30 15.05 1.28
C ASP A 87 -1.66 14.38 1.04
N GLN A 88 -1.68 13.28 0.28
CA GLN A 88 -2.86 12.49 -0.02
C GLN A 88 -3.43 11.82 1.24
N PRO A 89 -4.76 11.58 1.29
CA PRO A 89 -5.36 10.74 2.31
C PRO A 89 -4.73 9.35 2.35
N VAL A 90 -4.36 8.92 3.56
CA VAL A 90 -3.91 7.55 3.84
C VAL A 90 -4.95 6.88 4.72
N ILE A 91 -5.57 5.83 4.18
CA ILE A 91 -6.69 5.12 4.80
C ILE A 91 -6.16 3.81 5.40
N PRO A 92 -6.02 3.71 6.74
CA PRO A 92 -5.65 2.46 7.38
C PRO A 92 -6.81 1.47 7.34
N ILE A 93 -6.56 0.26 6.84
CA ILE A 93 -7.48 -0.88 6.88
C ILE A 93 -6.90 -1.86 7.90
N SER A 94 -6.96 -1.50 9.18
CA SER A 94 -6.30 -2.27 10.25
C SER A 94 -7.09 -3.52 10.64
N LYS A 95 -6.41 -4.66 10.76
CA LYS A 95 -6.91 -5.87 11.46
C LYS A 95 -5.99 -6.23 12.62
N ILE A 96 -6.53 -6.85 13.66
CA ILE A 96 -5.81 -7.30 14.86
C ILE A 96 -6.17 -8.76 15.13
N GLY A 97 -5.29 -9.51 15.78
CA GLY A 97 -5.59 -10.89 16.22
C GLY A 97 -5.29 -11.97 15.18
N GLY A 98 -4.52 -11.64 14.13
CA GLY A 98 -4.04 -12.60 13.14
C GLY A 98 -5.03 -12.90 12.01
N GLU A 99 -6.22 -12.29 12.03
CA GLU A 99 -7.17 -12.37 10.92
C GLU A 99 -6.64 -11.61 9.70
N LEU A 100 -6.54 -12.30 8.56
CA LEU A 100 -6.09 -11.70 7.30
C LEU A 100 -7.21 -10.93 6.60
N HIS A 101 -6.82 -9.93 5.82
CA HIS A 101 -7.72 -9.30 4.85
C HIS A 101 -8.10 -10.29 3.77
N THR A 102 -9.38 -10.32 3.44
CA THR A 102 -9.92 -11.05 2.29
C THR A 102 -10.00 -10.14 1.07
N PRO A 103 -9.93 -10.69 -0.16
CA PRO A 103 -10.06 -9.88 -1.38
C PRO A 103 -11.38 -9.09 -1.41
N ALA A 104 -12.49 -9.74 -1.00
CA ALA A 104 -13.80 -9.10 -0.96
C ALA A 104 -13.87 -7.89 -0.01
N GLU A 105 -13.14 -7.92 1.12
CA GLU A 105 -13.06 -6.76 2.00
C GLU A 105 -12.29 -5.61 1.35
N LEU A 106 -11.16 -5.90 0.72
CA LEU A 106 -10.34 -4.87 0.07
C LEU A 106 -11.06 -4.25 -1.14
N VAL A 107 -11.81 -5.05 -1.91
CA VAL A 107 -12.66 -4.54 -3.00
C VAL A 107 -13.75 -3.61 -2.48
N ARG A 108 -14.43 -3.97 -1.38
CA ARG A 108 -15.43 -3.07 -0.78
C ARG A 108 -14.84 -1.74 -0.34
N VAL A 109 -13.60 -1.75 0.18
CA VAL A 109 -12.92 -0.50 0.51
C VAL A 109 -12.57 0.28 -0.76
N LEU A 110 -12.01 -0.37 -1.78
CA LEU A 110 -11.71 0.26 -3.07
C LEU A 110 -12.92 0.98 -3.67
N GLU A 111 -14.10 0.37 -3.65
CA GLU A 111 -15.34 0.94 -4.18
C GLU A 111 -15.75 2.24 -3.48
N ALA A 112 -15.33 2.46 -2.23
CA ALA A 112 -15.62 3.69 -1.49
C ALA A 112 -14.69 4.86 -1.85
N TYR A 113 -13.60 4.59 -2.58
CA TYR A 113 -12.57 5.57 -2.96
C TYR A 113 -12.34 5.63 -4.48
N ARG A 114 -13.21 4.98 -5.27
CA ARG A 114 -13.25 5.06 -6.73
C ARG A 114 -14.15 6.21 -7.19
#